data_AF-A0A1U7YH95-F1
#
_entry.id   AF-A0A1U7YH95-F1
#
_cell.length_a   1.000
_cell.length_b   1.000
_cell.length_c   1.000
_cell.angle_alpha   90.00
_cell.angle_beta   90.00
_cell.angle_gamma   90.00
#
_symmetry.space_group_name_H-M   'P 1'
#
loop_
_entity.id
_entity.type
_entity.pdbx_description
1 polymer ?
#
loop_
_entity_poly.entity_id
_entity_poly.type
_entity_poly.pdbx_seq_one_letter_code
_entity_poly.pdbx_strand_id
1 'polypeptide(L)'
;MKKLQKSNRVAGKIFQVWRLEKVAKFQKSQTHVLTDDDCWAEPQRDDQGNLAPKKSTFPSGMKAVADYVHSKGLKLGIYSDAGYYTCSRKMPGSLGHEEQDAKIFAAWGIDYLKYDNCNHDGTKPTARYPVMTRALMNAGRPIFFSLCEW
;
A
#
# COMPACT_ATOMS: atom_id res chain seq x y z
N MET A 1 -25.40 -36.19 -31.68
CA MET A 1 -24.75 -35.94 -30.37
C MET A 1 -23.90 -34.67 -30.50
N LYS A 2 -24.34 -33.56 -29.89
CA LYS A 2 -23.78 -32.21 -30.09
C LYS A 2 -22.77 -31.85 -28.99
N LYS A 3 -21.55 -31.53 -29.44
CA LYS A 3 -20.55 -30.55 -28.93
C LYS A 3 -20.40 -30.35 -27.41
N LEU A 4 -19.24 -30.79 -26.92
CA LEU A 4 -18.50 -30.20 -25.78
C LEU A 4 -18.24 -28.70 -26.02
N GLN A 5 -18.67 -27.83 -25.11
CA GLN A 5 -18.10 -26.49 -24.96
C GLN A 5 -18.42 -25.84 -23.61
N LYS A 6 -17.37 -25.27 -23.00
CA LYS A 6 -17.32 -24.13 -22.05
C LYS A 6 -17.66 -24.49 -20.59
N SER A 7 -16.90 -24.10 -19.57
CA SER A 7 -16.06 -22.91 -19.43
C SER A 7 -15.06 -23.10 -18.28
N ASN A 8 -13.76 -23.17 -18.57
CA ASN A 8 -12.70 -22.82 -17.63
C ASN A 8 -12.91 -21.39 -17.16
N ARG A 9 -13.25 -21.18 -15.88
CA ARG A 9 -13.35 -19.83 -15.30
C ARG A 9 -12.73 -19.73 -13.90
N VAL A 10 -11.54 -20.32 -13.73
CA VAL A 10 -10.67 -20.09 -12.56
C VAL A 10 -9.26 -19.64 -12.96
N ALA A 11 -9.03 -19.32 -14.24
CA ALA A 11 -7.71 -18.90 -14.75
C ALA A 11 -7.48 -17.36 -14.78
N GLY A 12 -8.25 -16.59 -14.00
CA GLY A 12 -8.28 -15.12 -14.09
C GLY A 12 -7.59 -14.34 -12.97
N LYS A 13 -7.07 -14.98 -11.91
CA LYS A 13 -6.51 -14.27 -10.73
C LYS A 13 -5.07 -14.63 -10.36
N ILE A 14 -4.40 -15.48 -11.13
CA ILE A 14 -2.98 -15.83 -10.91
C ILE A 14 -2.03 -14.91 -11.71
N PHE A 15 -2.56 -14.12 -12.64
CA PHE A 15 -1.74 -13.28 -13.53
C PHE A 15 -1.04 -12.09 -12.86
N GLN A 16 -1.42 -11.70 -11.64
CA GLN A 16 -0.73 -10.63 -10.90
C GLN A 16 0.45 -11.17 -10.06
N VAL A 17 0.43 -12.47 -9.72
CA VAL A 17 1.50 -13.15 -8.96
C VAL A 17 2.70 -13.48 -9.85
N TRP A 18 2.46 -13.82 -11.13
CA TRP A 18 3.53 -14.14 -12.08
C TRP A 18 4.49 -12.98 -12.41
N ARG A 19 4.08 -11.72 -12.16
CA ARG A 19 4.98 -10.57 -12.31
C ARG A 19 5.98 -10.47 -11.15
N LEU A 20 5.73 -11.12 -10.01
CA LEU A 20 6.63 -11.11 -8.84
C LEU A 20 7.82 -12.05 -9.04
N GLU A 21 7.64 -13.18 -9.72
CA GLU A 21 8.70 -14.19 -9.88
C GLU A 21 9.82 -13.74 -10.83
N LYS A 22 9.53 -12.87 -11.80
CA LYS A 22 10.56 -12.35 -12.73
C LYS A 22 11.42 -11.21 -12.17
N VAL A 23 11.06 -10.64 -11.01
CA VAL A 23 11.88 -9.63 -10.30
C VAL A 23 12.88 -10.31 -9.34
N ALA A 24 12.72 -11.60 -9.06
CA ALA A 24 13.46 -12.32 -8.02
C ALA A 24 14.88 -12.81 -8.41
N LYS A 25 15.47 -12.33 -9.51
CA LYS A 25 16.86 -12.63 -9.87
C LYS A 25 17.68 -11.35 -10.04
N PHE A 26 17.82 -10.56 -8.98
CA PHE A 26 18.95 -9.63 -8.85
C PHE A 26 19.19 -9.29 -7.37
N GLN A 27 20.34 -9.75 -6.86
CA GLN A 27 21.02 -9.42 -5.60
C GLN A 27 20.27 -9.55 -4.26
N LYS A 28 21.03 -9.99 -3.24
CA LYS A 28 20.69 -9.93 -1.79
C LYS A 28 20.60 -8.47 -1.29
N SER A 29 19.78 -7.64 -1.92
CA SER A 29 19.52 -6.26 -1.55
C SER A 29 18.01 -6.08 -1.45
N GLN A 30 17.52 -5.86 -0.23
CA GLN A 30 16.13 -5.64 0.19
C GLN A 30 15.12 -5.45 -0.96
N THR A 31 14.62 -6.54 -1.51
CA THR A 31 13.64 -6.51 -2.60
C THR A 31 12.28 -6.14 -2.00
N HIS A 32 11.86 -4.90 -2.25
CA HIS A 32 10.55 -4.40 -1.87
C HIS A 32 9.58 -4.63 -3.04
N VAL A 33 8.41 -5.20 -2.73
CA VAL A 33 7.27 -5.27 -3.64
C VAL A 33 6.32 -4.16 -3.23
N LEU A 34 6.13 -3.15 -4.08
CA LEU A 34 5.12 -2.10 -3.91
C LEU A 34 3.79 -2.63 -4.45
N THR A 35 2.76 -2.67 -3.61
CA THR A 35 1.47 -3.33 -3.95
C THR A 35 0.64 -2.59 -4.99
N ASP A 36 0.72 -1.27 -5.02
CA ASP A 36 0.30 -0.39 -6.13
C ASP A 36 0.72 1.03 -5.71
N ASP A 37 1.22 1.83 -6.64
CA ASP A 37 1.75 3.15 -6.30
C ASP A 37 0.63 4.13 -5.91
N ASP A 38 -0.61 3.97 -6.38
CA ASP A 38 -1.80 4.70 -5.88
C ASP A 38 -3.03 3.78 -6.09
N CYS A 39 -4.21 4.17 -5.62
CA CYS A 39 -5.48 3.50 -5.89
C CYS A 39 -5.64 2.09 -5.27
N TRP A 40 -4.84 1.72 -4.26
CA TRP A 40 -4.98 0.42 -3.57
C TRP A 40 -6.13 0.42 -2.54
N ALA A 41 -6.49 1.58 -1.99
CA ALA A 41 -7.51 1.74 -0.95
C ALA A 41 -8.90 2.08 -1.50
N GLU A 42 -9.94 1.80 -0.71
CA GLU A 42 -11.31 2.24 -0.95
C GLU A 42 -11.38 3.77 -1.06
N PRO A 43 -12.36 4.33 -1.81
CA PRO A 43 -12.45 5.77 -2.01
C PRO A 43 -12.70 6.59 -0.74
N GLN A 44 -13.17 5.93 0.33
CA GLN A 44 -13.45 6.53 1.63
C GLN A 44 -12.76 5.73 2.72
N ARG A 45 -12.43 6.41 3.82
CA ARG A 45 -12.03 5.76 5.07
C ARG A 45 -13.21 4.94 5.61
N ASP A 46 -12.91 3.91 6.39
CA ASP A 46 -13.95 3.14 7.09
C ASP A 46 -14.60 3.96 8.23
N ASP A 47 -15.58 3.36 8.90
CA ASP A 47 -16.35 4.01 9.98
C ASP A 47 -15.48 4.38 11.19
N GLN A 48 -14.27 3.84 11.30
CA GLN A 48 -13.30 4.17 12.34
C GLN A 48 -12.25 5.20 11.85
N GLY A 49 -12.39 5.70 10.63
CA GLY A 49 -11.46 6.66 10.03
C GLY A 49 -10.19 6.02 9.46
N ASN A 50 -10.14 4.70 9.28
CA ASN A 50 -8.97 4.02 8.75
C ASN A 50 -8.95 4.00 7.22
N LEU A 51 -7.75 4.00 6.63
CA LEU A 51 -7.59 3.54 5.25
C LEU A 51 -7.99 2.07 5.15
N ALA A 52 -8.84 1.74 4.17
CA ALA A 52 -9.29 0.38 3.93
C ALA A 52 -8.82 -0.10 2.55
N PRO A 53 -8.18 -1.27 2.40
CA PRO A 53 -7.82 -1.79 1.08
C PRO A 53 -9.06 -2.15 0.27
N LYS A 54 -9.02 -1.94 -1.05
CA LYS A 54 -10.11 -2.33 -1.95
C LYS A 54 -10.45 -3.80 -1.81
N LYS A 55 -11.66 -4.13 -1.35
CA LYS A 55 -12.07 -5.54 -1.17
C LYS A 55 -12.10 -6.32 -2.48
N SER A 56 -12.32 -5.64 -3.60
CA SER A 56 -12.31 -6.23 -4.94
C SER A 56 -10.91 -6.69 -5.39
N THR A 57 -9.86 -5.98 -4.96
CA THR A 57 -8.44 -6.26 -5.29
C THR A 57 -7.76 -7.09 -4.21
N PHE A 58 -7.98 -6.73 -2.94
CA PHE A 58 -7.36 -7.33 -1.76
C PHE A 58 -8.44 -7.91 -0.82
N PRO A 59 -9.16 -8.97 -1.23
CA PRO A 59 -10.27 -9.52 -0.46
C PRO A 59 -9.85 -10.08 0.91
N SER A 60 -8.58 -10.46 1.06
CA SER A 60 -8.00 -10.95 2.32
C SER A 60 -7.32 -9.84 3.15
N GLY A 61 -7.37 -8.58 2.68
CA GLY A 61 -6.73 -7.44 3.31
C GLY A 61 -5.20 -7.40 3.18
N MET A 62 -4.61 -6.28 3.59
CA MET A 62 -3.17 -6.03 3.42
C MET A 62 -2.28 -6.89 4.31
N LYS A 63 -2.75 -7.27 5.51
CA LYS A 63 -1.97 -8.17 6.38
C LYS A 63 -1.72 -9.51 5.71
N ALA A 64 -2.72 -10.11 5.08
CA ALA A 64 -2.55 -11.38 4.37
C ALA A 64 -1.56 -11.26 3.20
N VAL A 65 -1.55 -10.10 2.53
CA VAL A 65 -0.57 -9.80 1.48
C VAL A 65 0.84 -9.68 2.05
N ALA A 66 1.01 -8.96 3.17
CA ALA A 66 2.29 -8.84 3.85
C ALA A 66 2.82 -10.19 4.31
N ASP A 67 1.99 -10.98 5.02
CA ASP A 67 2.34 -12.33 5.49
C ASP A 67 2.81 -13.21 4.32
N TYR A 68 2.12 -13.15 3.17
CA TYR A 68 2.52 -13.86 1.96
C TYR A 68 3.86 -13.37 1.39
N VAL A 69 4.03 -12.05 1.22
CA VAL A 69 5.27 -11.44 0.70
C VAL A 69 6.46 -11.78 1.60
N HIS A 70 6.29 -11.69 2.91
CA HIS A 70 7.31 -12.06 3.90
C HIS A 70 7.62 -13.55 3.87
N SER A 71 6.64 -14.43 3.63
CA SER A 71 6.87 -15.88 3.46
C SER A 71 7.77 -16.20 2.26
N LYS A 72 7.93 -15.26 1.32
CA LYS A 72 8.85 -15.35 0.18
C LYS A 72 10.21 -14.70 0.44
N GLY A 73 10.47 -14.20 1.65
CA GLY A 73 11.69 -13.48 2.00
C GLY A 73 11.78 -12.08 1.40
N LEU A 74 10.64 -11.52 0.96
CA LEU A 74 10.54 -10.18 0.38
C LEU A 74 9.97 -9.19 1.40
N LYS A 75 10.02 -7.90 1.08
CA LYS A 75 9.42 -6.82 1.89
C LYS A 75 8.25 -6.17 1.16
N LEU A 76 7.27 -5.65 1.89
CA LEU A 76 6.07 -5.04 1.31
C LEU A 76 6.08 -3.52 1.45
N GLY A 77 5.87 -2.82 0.35
CA GLY A 77 5.70 -1.37 0.33
C GLY A 77 4.25 -0.95 0.07
N ILE A 78 3.85 0.18 0.66
CA ILE A 78 2.56 0.83 0.45
C ILE A 78 2.73 2.30 0.07
N TYR A 79 1.66 2.91 -0.42
CA TYR A 79 1.60 4.32 -0.75
C TYR A 79 0.57 5.06 0.09
N SER A 80 0.90 6.31 0.43
CA SER A 80 -0.05 7.33 0.83
C SER A 80 0.44 8.72 0.40
N ASP A 81 -0.27 9.75 0.80
CA ASP A 81 -0.03 11.14 0.41
C ASP A 81 -0.10 12.05 1.64
N ALA A 82 0.76 13.06 1.70
CA ALA A 82 0.75 14.12 2.70
C ALA A 82 -0.39 15.15 2.51
N GLY A 83 -1.39 14.87 1.68
CA GLY A 83 -2.62 15.65 1.51
C GLY A 83 -3.88 14.96 2.04
N TYR A 84 -5.03 15.61 1.79
CA TYR A 84 -6.35 15.06 2.13
C TYR A 84 -6.77 13.91 1.19
N TYR A 85 -6.27 13.94 -0.04
CA TYR A 85 -6.49 12.93 -1.06
C TYR A 85 -5.17 12.64 -1.79
N THR A 86 -5.00 11.42 -2.27
CA THR A 86 -3.85 11.08 -3.11
C THR A 86 -3.86 11.84 -4.43
N CYS A 87 -2.75 11.87 -5.16
CA CYS A 87 -2.64 12.57 -6.44
C CYS A 87 -3.76 12.22 -7.44
N SER A 88 -4.20 10.96 -7.51
CA SER A 88 -5.33 10.56 -8.36
C SER A 88 -6.70 11.02 -7.86
N ARG A 89 -6.81 11.47 -6.60
CA ARG A 89 -8.05 11.76 -5.87
C ARG A 89 -9.02 10.57 -5.79
N LYS A 90 -8.51 9.35 -5.94
CA LYS A 90 -9.33 8.12 -5.91
C LYS A 90 -9.36 7.43 -4.55
N MET A 91 -8.48 7.82 -3.64
CA MET A 91 -8.47 7.37 -2.25
C MET A 91 -8.04 8.51 -1.32
N PRO A 92 -8.34 8.41 -0.01
CA PRO A 92 -7.89 9.38 0.98
C PRO A 92 -6.37 9.41 1.09
N GLY A 93 -5.81 10.60 1.32
CA GLY A 93 -4.43 10.78 1.79
C GLY A 93 -4.39 10.71 3.31
N SER A 94 -3.22 10.95 3.90
CA SER A 94 -2.94 10.77 5.33
C SER A 94 -2.84 12.08 6.13
N LEU A 95 -3.08 13.24 5.52
CA LEU A 95 -3.03 14.52 6.23
C LEU A 95 -4.06 14.56 7.37
N GLY A 96 -3.58 14.76 8.61
CA GLY A 96 -4.39 14.75 9.84
C GLY A 96 -4.71 13.36 10.40
N HIS A 97 -4.29 12.28 9.72
CA HIS A 97 -4.47 10.88 10.14
C HIS A 97 -3.14 10.13 10.27
N GLU A 98 -2.01 10.82 10.33
CA GLU A 98 -0.68 10.23 10.19
C GLU A 98 -0.40 9.18 11.27
N GLU A 99 -0.73 9.46 12.53
CA GLU A 99 -0.55 8.50 13.63
C GLU A 99 -1.41 7.26 13.50
N GLN A 100 -2.65 7.43 13.05
CA GLN A 100 -3.60 6.34 12.85
C GLN A 100 -3.13 5.45 11.69
N ASP A 101 -2.79 6.06 10.56
CA ASP A 101 -2.36 5.35 9.35
C ASP A 101 -1.03 4.64 9.59
N ALA A 102 -0.07 5.27 10.27
CA ALA A 102 1.21 4.64 10.62
C ALA A 102 1.02 3.37 11.48
N LYS A 103 0.13 3.41 12.48
CA LYS A 103 -0.19 2.24 13.32
C LYS A 103 -0.80 1.11 12.50
N ILE A 104 -1.66 1.44 11.54
CA ILE A 104 -2.30 0.45 10.67
C ILE A 104 -1.29 -0.17 9.71
N PHE A 105 -0.41 0.62 9.11
CA PHE A 105 0.66 0.12 8.26
C PHE A 105 1.58 -0.83 9.04
N ALA A 106 1.93 -0.47 10.28
CA ALA A 106 2.70 -1.35 11.15
C ALA A 106 1.95 -2.65 11.48
N ALA A 107 0.67 -2.57 11.83
CA ALA A 107 -0.18 -3.72 12.15
C ALA A 107 -0.38 -4.67 10.96
N TRP A 108 -0.42 -4.14 9.74
CA TRP A 108 -0.45 -4.95 8.52
C TRP A 108 0.91 -5.53 8.14
N GLY A 109 2.01 -5.09 8.74
CA GLY A 109 3.35 -5.58 8.43
C GLY A 109 4.02 -4.87 7.25
N ILE A 110 3.59 -3.66 6.89
CA ILE A 110 4.27 -2.85 5.86
C ILE A 110 5.73 -2.59 6.27
N ASP A 111 6.63 -2.58 5.29
CA ASP A 111 8.08 -2.34 5.47
C ASP A 111 8.54 -1.02 4.86
N TYR A 112 7.77 -0.46 3.94
CA TYR A 112 8.12 0.72 3.17
C TYR A 112 6.89 1.58 2.90
N LEU A 113 6.99 2.89 3.08
CA LEU A 113 5.97 3.87 2.72
C LEU A 113 6.54 4.84 1.67
N LYS A 114 5.95 4.84 0.47
CA LYS A 114 6.05 5.98 -0.45
C LYS A 114 5.04 7.03 0.00
N TYR A 115 5.49 8.26 0.17
CA TYR A 115 4.64 9.33 0.70
C TYR A 115 4.72 10.58 -0.17
N ASP A 116 3.64 10.81 -0.89
CA ASP A 116 3.49 11.86 -1.89
C ASP A 116 3.04 13.19 -1.28
N ASN A 117 2.85 14.21 -2.12
CA ASN A 117 2.61 15.58 -1.68
C ASN A 117 1.49 16.31 -2.45
N CYS A 118 0.44 15.62 -2.90
CA CYS A 118 -0.67 16.24 -3.61
C CYS A 118 -1.78 16.74 -2.66
N ASN A 119 -2.75 17.51 -3.18
CA ASN A 119 -4.02 17.88 -2.53
C ASN A 119 -3.96 18.22 -1.02
N HIS A 120 -3.03 19.09 -0.63
CA HIS A 120 -2.85 19.54 0.75
C HIS A 120 -3.42 20.96 0.97
N ASP A 121 -3.41 21.42 2.21
CA ASP A 121 -3.94 22.71 2.68
C ASP A 121 -3.01 23.92 2.45
N GLY A 122 -2.02 23.79 1.56
CA GLY A 122 -0.99 24.82 1.34
C GLY A 122 0.13 24.86 2.39
N THR A 123 0.07 24.07 3.48
CA THR A 123 1.20 23.96 4.41
C THR A 123 2.42 23.35 3.74
N LYS A 124 3.61 23.82 4.16
CA LYS A 124 4.88 23.40 3.55
C LYS A 124 5.16 21.92 3.84
N PRO A 125 5.78 21.19 2.90
CA PRO A 125 6.18 19.80 3.12
C PRO A 125 7.09 19.63 4.34
N THR A 126 7.95 20.62 4.62
CA THR A 126 8.80 20.66 5.82
C THR A 126 8.03 20.69 7.14
N ALA A 127 6.74 21.04 7.13
CA ALA A 127 5.86 20.94 8.29
C ALA A 127 5.10 19.60 8.33
N ARG A 128 4.67 19.07 7.17
CA ARG A 128 3.85 17.85 7.09
C ARG A 128 4.66 16.56 7.18
N TYR A 129 5.77 16.44 6.44
CA TYR A 129 6.58 15.22 6.43
C TYR A 129 7.10 14.80 7.80
N PRO A 130 7.59 15.71 8.67
CA PRO A 130 8.03 15.32 10.01
C PRO A 130 6.91 14.77 10.90
N VAL A 131 5.64 15.07 10.62
CA VAL A 131 4.51 14.46 11.33
C VAL A 131 4.44 12.97 11.03
N MET A 132 4.44 12.60 9.74
CA MET A 132 4.46 11.19 9.33
C MET A 132 5.74 10.48 9.76
N THR A 133 6.92 11.13 9.69
CA THR A 133 8.16 10.55 10.21
C THR A 133 8.04 10.13 11.68
N ARG A 134 7.54 11.03 12.55
CA ARG A 134 7.34 10.72 13.97
C ARG A 134 6.28 9.64 14.17
N ALA A 135 5.20 9.67 13.41
CA ALA A 135 4.16 8.65 13.45
C ALA A 135 4.73 7.25 13.15
N LEU A 136 5.54 7.11 12.09
CA LEU A 136 6.18 5.84 11.73
C LEU A 136 7.18 5.37 12.81
N MET A 137 7.98 6.28 13.38
CA MET A 137 8.90 5.94 14.46
C MET A 137 8.17 5.40 15.70
N ASN A 138 6.96 5.89 15.96
CA ASN A 138 6.14 5.49 17.11
C ASN A 138 5.19 4.32 16.81
N ALA A 139 5.14 3.82 15.58
CA ALA A 139 4.20 2.78 15.16
C ALA A 139 4.59 1.36 15.62
N GLY A 140 5.78 1.19 16.20
CA GLY A 140 6.24 -0.10 16.75
C GLY A 140 6.81 -1.08 15.72
N ARG A 141 6.95 -0.66 14.46
CA ARG A 141 7.61 -1.43 13.39
C ARG A 141 8.47 -0.50 12.54
N PRO A 142 9.75 -0.84 12.25
CA PRO A 142 10.55 -0.06 11.32
C PRO A 142 9.92 -0.08 9.92
N ILE A 143 9.54 1.10 9.42
CA ILE A 143 9.01 1.32 8.08
C ILE A 143 9.93 2.30 7.38
N PHE A 144 10.53 1.90 6.25
CA PHE A 144 11.33 2.80 5.44
C PHE A 144 10.45 3.91 4.87
N PHE A 145 10.86 5.16 5.02
CA PHE A 145 10.07 6.31 4.63
C PHE A 145 10.68 7.00 3.40
N SER A 146 9.96 6.97 2.27
CA SER A 146 10.36 7.61 1.03
C SER A 146 9.52 8.85 0.77
N LEU A 147 10.15 10.01 0.95
CA LEU A 147 9.60 11.32 0.63
C LEU A 147 9.51 11.48 -0.89
N CYS A 148 8.36 11.90 -1.40
CA CYS A 148 8.13 12.20 -2.82
C CYS A 148 7.58 13.61 -2.95
N GLU A 149 8.48 14.57 -3.14
CA GLU A 149 8.17 15.99 -3.33
C GLU A 149 8.76 16.45 -4.66
N TRP A 150 7.91 17.06 -5.50
CA TRP A 150 8.21 17.58 -6.83
C TRP A 150 7.79 19.04 -6.95
#